data_AF-A0A2A2KCA5-F1
#
_entry.id   AF-A0A2A2KCA5-F1
#
_cell.length_a   1.000
_cell.length_b   1.000
_cell.length_c   1.000
_cell.angle_alpha   90.00
_cell.angle_beta   90.00
_cell.angle_gamma   90.00
#
_symmetry.space_group_name_H-M   'P 1'
#
loop_
_entity.id
_entity.type
_entity.pdbx_description
1 polymer ?
#
loop_
_entity_poly.entity_id
_entity_poly.type
_entity_poly.pdbx_seq_one_letter_code
_entity_poly.pdbx_strand_id
1 'polypeptide(L)'
;MGILSVKMFIKIDQYSQFNDPSNRYCNGSIRSLDENIYVRDFAEGFFAGLQICFTGPSDNEMYMVGRAYWSNGYIHWEDGEPMDYQPATGCNSLNLPTDGSMTPIIAVVDYVSQNACLYRIQDTTFYSLSSNCQYFLCKQDGH
;
A
#
# COMPACT_ATOMS: atom_id res chain seq x y z
N MET A 1 -7.97 -30.89 -19.33
CA MET A 1 -7.59 -29.47 -19.52
C MET A 1 -7.64 -28.81 -18.16
N GLY A 2 -6.50 -28.76 -17.47
CA GLY A 2 -6.37 -28.03 -16.20
C GLY A 2 -5.85 -26.64 -16.50
N ILE A 3 -6.60 -25.61 -16.12
CA ILE A 3 -6.10 -24.24 -16.16
C ILE A 3 -5.04 -24.15 -15.06
N LEU A 4 -3.78 -24.07 -15.46
CA LEU A 4 -2.67 -23.68 -14.59
C LEU A 4 -2.94 -22.23 -14.18
N SER A 5 -3.61 -22.05 -13.05
CA SER A 5 -3.65 -20.77 -12.35
C SER A 5 -2.23 -20.53 -11.84
N VAL A 6 -1.47 -19.73 -12.59
CA VAL A 6 -0.20 -19.19 -12.13
C VAL A 6 -0.54 -18.25 -10.98
N LYS A 7 -0.55 -18.77 -9.75
CA LYS A 7 -0.47 -17.94 -8.55
C LYS A 7 0.89 -17.24 -8.65
N MET A 8 0.88 -16.02 -9.15
CA MET A 8 2.02 -15.12 -9.07
C MET A 8 2.25 -14.89 -7.57
N PHE A 9 3.20 -15.63 -7.00
CA PHE A 9 3.62 -15.45 -5.62
C PHE A 9 4.40 -14.14 -5.58
N ILE A 10 3.71 -13.03 -5.30
CA ILE A 10 4.36 -11.81 -4.87
C ILE A 10 5.05 -12.16 -3.55
N LYS A 11 6.38 -12.19 -3.57
CA LYS A 11 7.16 -12.27 -2.33
C LYS A 11 7.15 -10.88 -1.72
N ILE A 12 6.27 -10.65 -0.76
CA ILE A 12 6.38 -9.47 0.10
C ILE A 12 7.54 -9.78 1.02
N ASP A 13 8.72 -9.31 0.62
CA ASP A 13 9.93 -9.69 1.30
C ASP A 13 10.01 -9.00 2.66
N GLN A 14 9.74 -7.69 2.75
CA GLN A 14 9.84 -6.91 4.00
C GLN A 14 9.02 -5.60 3.97
N TYR A 15 8.53 -5.16 5.12
CA TYR A 15 8.34 -3.74 5.39
C TYR A 15 9.70 -3.13 5.72
N SER A 16 10.11 -2.14 4.96
CA SER A 16 11.36 -1.43 5.18
C SER A 16 11.09 -0.01 5.70
N GLN A 17 12.04 0.56 6.45
CA GLN A 17 11.91 1.93 6.92
C GLN A 17 11.84 2.87 5.72
N PHE A 18 10.88 3.80 5.70
CA PHE A 18 10.62 4.69 4.56
C PHE A 18 11.87 5.43 4.08
N ASN A 19 12.74 5.85 5.01
CA ASN A 19 13.96 6.60 4.71
C ASN A 19 15.18 5.71 4.40
N ASP A 20 15.03 4.39 4.29
CA ASP A 20 16.14 3.51 3.95
C ASP A 20 16.50 3.64 2.45
N PRO A 21 17.73 4.09 2.11
CA PRO A 21 18.15 4.25 0.72
C PRO A 21 18.19 2.94 -0.08
N SER A 22 18.19 1.76 0.56
CA SER A 22 18.05 0.49 -0.16
C SER A 22 16.68 0.31 -0.82
N ASN A 23 15.68 1.08 -0.41
CA ASN A 23 14.31 0.99 -0.93
C ASN A 23 14.08 1.73 -2.23
N ARG A 24 15.11 2.33 -2.83
CA ARG A 24 14.96 3.12 -4.07
C ARG A 24 14.40 2.34 -5.27
N TYR A 25 14.34 1.01 -5.17
CA TYR A 25 13.78 0.10 -6.18
C TYR A 25 12.54 -0.65 -5.69
N CYS A 26 12.12 -0.42 -4.44
CA CYS A 26 10.90 -0.99 -3.93
C CYS A 26 9.72 -0.19 -4.50
N ASN A 27 8.89 -0.85 -5.29
CA ASN A 27 7.61 -0.32 -5.75
C ASN A 27 6.54 -1.34 -5.39
N GLY A 28 5.66 -1.00 -4.46
CA GLY A 28 4.48 -1.80 -4.18
C GLY A 28 3.31 -1.41 -5.10
N SER A 29 2.37 -2.33 -5.16
CA SER A 29 1.06 -2.20 -5.81
C SER A 29 0.07 -3.04 -5.00
N ILE A 30 -1.24 -2.85 -5.15
CA ILE A 30 -2.26 -3.80 -4.66
C ILE A 30 -3.22 -4.02 -5.82
N ARG A 31 -3.24 -5.25 -6.36
CA ARG A 31 -3.90 -5.55 -7.64
C ARG A 31 -5.18 -6.38 -7.51
N SER A 32 -5.49 -6.89 -6.32
CA SER A 32 -6.66 -7.74 -6.11
C SER A 32 -7.13 -7.75 -4.65
N LEU A 33 -8.31 -8.33 -4.43
CA LEU A 33 -8.83 -8.58 -3.07
C LEU A 33 -7.91 -9.50 -2.28
N ASP A 34 -7.42 -10.58 -2.89
CA ASP A 34 -6.51 -11.53 -2.25
C ASP A 34 -5.20 -10.84 -1.85
N GLU A 35 -4.67 -9.95 -2.70
CA GLU A 35 -3.51 -9.13 -2.35
C GLU A 35 -3.81 -8.16 -1.21
N ASN A 36 -4.99 -7.54 -1.19
CA ASN A 36 -5.39 -6.62 -0.11
C ASN A 36 -5.47 -7.34 1.24
N ILE A 37 -6.11 -8.50 1.26
CA ILE A 37 -6.20 -9.37 2.43
C ILE A 37 -4.79 -9.76 2.90
N TYR A 38 -3.94 -10.19 1.97
CA TYR A 38 -2.57 -10.58 2.31
C TYR A 38 -1.76 -9.41 2.90
N VAL A 39 -1.78 -8.22 2.28
CA VAL A 39 -1.01 -7.07 2.79
C VAL A 39 -1.57 -6.54 4.11
N ARG A 40 -2.88 -6.65 4.33
CA ARG A 40 -3.53 -6.31 5.60
C ARG A 40 -3.07 -7.26 6.72
N ASP A 41 -3.18 -8.57 6.51
CA ASP A 41 -2.81 -9.57 7.52
C ASP A 41 -1.30 -9.52 7.81
N PHE A 42 -0.50 -9.24 6.78
CA PHE A 42 0.93 -9.02 6.92
C PHE A 42 1.23 -7.75 7.73
N ALA A 43 0.51 -6.65 7.48
CA ALA A 43 0.61 -5.42 8.26
C ALA A 43 0.28 -5.66 9.75
N GLU A 44 -0.82 -6.34 10.03
CA GLU A 44 -1.26 -6.66 11.40
C GLU A 44 -0.17 -7.42 12.17
N GLY A 45 0.36 -8.49 11.57
CA GLY A 45 1.43 -9.28 12.19
C GLY A 45 2.72 -8.49 12.38
N PHE A 46 3.09 -7.64 11.42
CA PHE A 46 4.30 -6.82 11.49
C PHE A 46 4.19 -5.73 12.57
N PHE A 47 3.09 -4.97 12.56
CA PHE A 47 2.90 -3.84 13.47
C PHE A 47 2.58 -4.27 14.90
N ALA A 48 1.97 -5.44 15.12
CA ALA A 48 1.87 -6.04 16.45
C ALA A 48 3.24 -6.24 17.12
N GLY A 49 4.31 -6.46 16.33
CA GLY A 49 5.69 -6.51 16.81
C GLY A 49 6.31 -5.14 17.12
N LEU A 50 5.70 -4.06 16.64
CA LEU A 50 6.17 -2.67 16.72
C LEU A 50 5.30 -1.85 17.68
N GLN A 51 5.19 -2.32 18.92
CA GLN A 51 4.30 -1.82 20.00
C GLN A 51 4.38 -0.31 20.33
N ILE A 52 5.23 0.46 19.65
CA ILE A 52 5.46 1.89 19.88
C ILE A 52 4.91 2.80 18.76
N CYS A 53 4.51 2.25 17.61
CA CYS A 53 4.26 3.06 16.41
C CYS A 53 2.80 3.49 16.18
N PHE A 54 1.85 2.76 16.78
CA PHE A 54 0.41 2.99 16.62
C PHE A 54 -0.30 2.73 17.95
N THR A 55 0.05 3.53 18.97
CA THR A 55 -0.40 3.31 20.36
C THR A 55 -1.69 4.04 20.71
N GLY A 56 -2.12 5.00 19.89
CA GLY A 56 -3.37 5.70 20.07
C GLY A 56 -4.57 4.81 19.69
N PRO A 57 -5.70 4.90 20.41
CA PRO A 57 -6.91 4.13 20.11
C PRO A 57 -7.57 4.49 18.76
N SER A 58 -7.05 5.51 18.07
CA SER A 58 -7.47 5.98 16.75
C SER A 58 -6.33 5.98 15.74
N ASP A 59 -5.15 5.45 16.10
CA ASP A 59 -4.01 5.40 15.19
C ASP A 59 -4.21 4.21 14.26
N ASN A 60 -4.65 4.49 13.05
CA ASN A 60 -4.71 3.46 12.03
C ASN A 60 -3.29 3.12 11.58
N GLU A 61 -2.98 1.83 11.59
CA GLU A 61 -1.74 1.32 11.00
C GLU A 61 -1.70 1.70 9.52
N MET A 62 -0.59 2.29 9.10
CA MET A 62 -0.45 2.78 7.73
C MET A 62 0.97 2.63 7.22
N TYR A 63 1.08 2.44 5.92
CA TYR A 63 2.36 2.24 5.24
C TYR A 63 2.28 2.76 3.81
N MET A 64 3.41 3.20 3.28
CA MET A 64 3.49 3.54 1.86
C MET A 64 3.45 2.29 1.01
N VAL A 65 2.65 2.29 -0.05
CA VAL A 65 2.57 1.20 -1.02
C VAL A 65 3.53 1.48 -2.17
N GLY A 66 3.40 2.65 -2.79
CA GLY A 66 4.13 2.98 -4.00
C GLY A 66 3.72 4.35 -4.52
N ARG A 67 3.95 4.60 -5.81
CA ARG A 67 3.53 5.82 -6.49
C ARG A 67 2.53 5.48 -7.60
N ALA A 68 1.64 6.40 -7.87
CA ALA A 68 0.64 6.28 -8.92
C ALA A 68 0.43 7.62 -9.62
N TYR A 69 -0.12 7.58 -10.84
CA TYR A 69 -0.40 8.76 -11.65
C TYR A 69 -1.72 8.60 -12.40
N TRP A 70 -2.31 9.73 -12.78
CA TRP A 70 -3.48 9.77 -13.64
C TRP A 70 -3.08 9.84 -15.11
N SER A 71 -3.61 8.97 -15.95
CA SER A 71 -3.39 9.04 -17.40
C SER A 71 -4.59 8.47 -18.17
N ASN A 72 -5.01 9.19 -19.22
CA ASN A 72 -6.08 8.78 -20.12
C ASN A 72 -7.41 8.42 -19.43
N GLY A 73 -7.74 9.08 -18.32
CA GLY A 73 -8.98 8.87 -17.58
C GLY A 73 -8.93 7.75 -16.53
N TYR A 74 -7.75 7.15 -16.32
CA TYR A 74 -7.54 6.05 -15.37
C TYR A 74 -6.33 6.33 -14.48
N ILE A 75 -6.29 5.67 -13.32
CA ILE A 75 -5.15 5.69 -12.41
C ILE A 75 -4.25 4.50 -12.74
N HIS A 76 -2.94 4.72 -12.75
CA HIS A 76 -1.92 3.72 -12.99
C HIS A 76 -0.90 3.74 -11.86
N TRP A 77 -0.36 2.59 -11.50
CA TRP A 77 0.85 2.47 -10.68
C TRP A 77 2.06 2.96 -11.47
N GLU A 78 3.15 3.29 -10.79
CA GLU A 78 4.38 3.80 -11.43
C GLU A 78 4.99 2.82 -12.45
N ASP A 79 4.78 1.51 -12.29
CA ASP A 79 5.20 0.48 -13.25
C ASP A 79 4.39 0.51 -14.56
N GLY A 80 3.34 1.33 -14.63
CA GLY A 80 2.45 1.48 -15.78
C GLY A 80 1.23 0.57 -15.76
N GLU A 81 1.10 -0.30 -14.75
CA GLU A 81 -0.06 -1.16 -14.58
C GLU A 81 -1.27 -0.34 -14.10
N PRO A 82 -2.48 -0.66 -14.57
CA PRO A 82 -3.67 0.04 -14.11
C PRO A 82 -3.94 -0.25 -12.62
N MET A 83 -4.45 0.76 -11.91
CA MET A 83 -4.93 0.59 -10.53
C MET A 83 -6.39 0.12 -10.55
N ASP A 84 -6.58 -1.13 -10.98
CA ASP A 84 -7.92 -1.73 -11.16
C ASP A 84 -8.58 -2.16 -9.83
N TYR A 85 -7.82 -2.12 -8.74
CA TYR A 85 -8.29 -2.55 -7.44
C TYR A 85 -8.21 -1.43 -6.40
N GLN A 86 -9.38 -1.11 -5.85
CA GLN A 86 -9.55 -0.40 -4.59
C GLN A 86 -10.74 -1.03 -3.85
N PRO A 87 -10.65 -1.33 -2.55
CA PRO A 87 -11.80 -1.86 -1.83
C PRO A 87 -12.95 -0.86 -1.87
N ALA A 88 -14.11 -1.26 -2.41
CA ALA A 88 -15.26 -0.34 -2.56
C ALA A 88 -16.04 -0.12 -1.25
N THR A 89 -16.02 -1.11 -0.35
CA THR A 89 -16.73 -1.05 0.93
C THR A 89 -15.79 -0.54 2.01
N GLY A 90 -16.16 0.57 2.66
CA GLY A 90 -15.39 1.12 3.78
C GLY A 90 -14.24 2.06 3.38
N CYS A 91 -13.81 2.08 2.11
CA CYS A 91 -12.80 3.03 1.63
C CYS A 91 -13.40 4.16 0.78
N ASN A 92 -12.84 5.35 0.93
CA ASN A 92 -13.14 6.49 0.05
C ASN A 92 -12.41 6.35 -1.29
N SER A 93 -13.03 6.76 -2.39
CA SER A 93 -12.38 6.75 -3.71
C SER A 93 -11.04 7.50 -3.71
N LEU A 94 -10.02 6.90 -4.32
CA LEU A 94 -8.72 7.55 -4.49
C LEU A 94 -8.80 8.57 -5.62
N ASN A 95 -8.57 9.85 -5.29
CA ASN A 95 -8.55 10.93 -6.27
C ASN A 95 -7.12 11.42 -6.49
N LEU A 96 -6.55 11.17 -7.66
CA LEU A 96 -5.23 11.69 -8.04
C LEU A 96 -5.33 13.00 -8.84
N PRO A 97 -4.29 13.86 -8.79
CA PRO A 97 -4.17 14.99 -9.70
C PRO A 97 -4.27 14.54 -11.17
N THR A 98 -5.09 15.23 -11.96
CA THR A 98 -5.31 14.89 -13.38
C THR A 98 -4.21 15.40 -14.31
N ASP A 99 -3.22 16.10 -13.77
CA ASP A 99 -2.04 16.60 -14.49
C ASP A 99 -0.99 15.51 -14.76
N GLY A 100 -1.23 14.28 -14.28
CA GLY A 100 -0.33 13.15 -14.45
C GLY A 100 0.88 13.16 -13.51
N SER A 101 0.89 14.01 -12.48
CA SER A 101 1.95 14.02 -11.48
C SER A 101 2.00 12.71 -10.69
N MET A 102 3.23 12.22 -10.47
CA MET A 102 3.48 11.03 -9.65
C MET A 102 3.14 11.34 -8.18
N THR A 103 2.16 10.62 -7.65
CA THR A 103 1.63 10.81 -6.31
C THR A 103 1.94 9.60 -5.43
N PRO A 104 2.61 9.77 -4.28
CA PRO A 104 2.80 8.70 -3.30
C PRO A 104 1.47 8.23 -2.69
N ILE A 105 1.30 6.91 -2.61
CA ILE A 105 0.09 6.24 -2.11
C ILE A 105 0.37 5.56 -0.78
N ILE A 106 -0.47 5.83 0.19
CA ILE A 106 -0.50 5.20 1.52
C ILE A 106 -1.66 4.21 1.57
N ALA A 107 -1.41 3.02 2.11
CA ALA A 107 -2.45 2.14 2.59
C ALA A 107 -2.69 2.43 4.07
N VAL A 108 -3.95 2.63 4.44
CA VAL A 108 -4.41 2.73 5.83
C VAL A 108 -5.23 1.49 6.13
N VAL A 109 -4.85 0.75 7.17
CA VAL A 109 -5.53 -0.47 7.57
C VAL A 109 -6.75 -0.12 8.41
N ASP A 110 -7.93 -0.54 7.93
CA ASP A 110 -9.17 -0.49 8.68
C ASP A 110 -9.57 -1.90 9.11
N TYR A 111 -9.37 -2.18 10.40
CA TYR A 111 -9.72 -3.46 11.02
C TYR A 111 -11.22 -3.66 11.21
N VAL A 112 -12.03 -2.60 11.12
CA VAL A 112 -13.50 -2.72 11.17
C VAL A 112 -14.04 -3.22 9.85
N SER A 113 -13.63 -2.60 8.73
CA SER A 113 -14.04 -3.04 7.40
C SER A 113 -13.18 -4.17 6.82
N GLN A 114 -12.10 -4.53 7.51
CA GLN A 114 -11.16 -5.58 7.11
C GLN A 114 -10.46 -5.28 5.78
N ASN A 115 -10.13 -4.01 5.51
CA ASN A 115 -9.52 -3.56 4.26
C ASN A 115 -8.26 -2.72 4.50
N ALA A 116 -7.33 -2.76 3.54
CA ALA A 116 -6.29 -1.74 3.40
C ALA A 116 -6.75 -0.70 2.37
N CYS A 117 -7.18 0.47 2.84
CA CYS A 117 -7.72 1.55 2.02
C CYS A 117 -6.61 2.45 1.47
N LEU A 118 -6.69 2.79 0.18
CA LEU A 118 -5.68 3.59 -0.51
C LEU A 118 -5.97 5.09 -0.42
N TYR A 119 -4.97 5.86 -0.04
CA TYR A 119 -5.02 7.32 0.07
C TYR A 119 -3.79 7.96 -0.56
N ARG A 120 -3.89 9.23 -0.97
CA ARG A 120 -2.68 10.02 -1.22
C ARG A 120 -1.99 10.26 0.10
N ILE A 121 -0.66 10.28 0.11
CA ILE A 121 0.12 10.53 1.32
C ILE A 121 -0.29 11.82 2.06
N GLN A 122 -0.62 12.87 1.30
CA GLN A 122 -1.07 14.17 1.83
C GLN A 122 -2.46 14.16 2.49
N ASP A 123 -3.26 13.12 2.26
CA ASP A 123 -4.60 12.96 2.85
C ASP A 123 -4.55 12.11 4.13
N THR A 124 -3.34 11.80 4.63
CA THR A 124 -3.11 10.95 5.80
C THR A 124 -2.24 11.66 6.84
N THR A 125 -2.10 11.05 8.01
CA THR A 125 -1.18 11.50 9.06
C THR A 125 0.20 10.83 8.99
N PHE A 126 0.56 10.21 7.85
CA PHE A 126 1.80 9.45 7.69
C PHE A 126 3.05 10.23 8.10
N TYR A 127 3.17 11.50 7.68
CA TYR A 127 4.31 12.35 8.05
C TYR A 127 4.30 12.84 9.50
N SER A 128 3.17 12.70 10.21
CA SER A 128 3.09 12.98 11.65
C SER A 128 3.59 11.81 12.49
N LEU A 129 3.74 10.61 11.90
CA LEU A 129 4.36 9.47 12.56
C LEU A 129 5.84 9.73 12.79
N SER A 130 6.38 9.20 13.89
CA SER A 130 7.83 9.19 14.11
C SER A 130 8.54 8.51 12.93
N SER A 131 9.74 8.96 12.57
CA SER A 131 10.46 8.44 11.39
C SER A 131 10.75 6.94 11.48
N ASN A 132 10.92 6.39 12.68
CA ASN A 132 11.06 4.95 12.92
C ASN A 132 9.75 4.16 12.79
N CYS A 133 8.63 4.85 12.55
CA CYS A 133 7.28 4.29 12.39
C CYS A 133 6.71 4.50 10.98
N GLN A 134 7.51 5.09 10.09
CA GLN A 134 7.17 5.26 8.68
C GLN A 134 7.74 4.07 7.90
N TYR A 135 6.84 3.24 7.37
CA TYR A 135 7.22 2.02 6.66
C TYR A 135 6.73 2.02 5.23
N PHE A 136 7.47 1.31 4.38
CA PHE A 136 7.19 1.11 2.97
C PHE A 136 6.95 -0.39 2.72
N LEU A 137 5.88 -0.72 2.00
CA LEU A 137 5.60 -2.07 1.52
C LEU A 137 6.53 -2.37 0.33
N CYS A 138 7.67 -3.02 0.60
CA CYS A 138 8.55 -3.45 -0.47
C CYS A 138 8.04 -4.76 -1.08
N LYS A 139 7.40 -4.64 -2.25
CA LYS A 139 7.24 -5.78 -3.17
C LYS A 139 8.50 -5.84 -4.03
N GLN A 140 9.31 -6.88 -3.84
CA GLN A 140 10.31 -7.21 -4.84
C GLN A 140 9.54 -7.94 -5.94
N ASP A 141 9.36 -7.31 -7.10
CA ASP A 141 8.90 -8.05 -8.27
C ASP A 141 9.90 -9.18 -8.50
N GLY A 142 9.41 -10.42 -8.50
CA GLY A 142 10.22 -11.62 -8.72
C GLY A 142 10.65 -11.79 -10.17
N HIS A 143 11.07 -10.70 -10.82
CA HIS A 143 11.62 -10.69 -12.17
C HIS A 143 13.09 -11.11 -12.18
#